data_AF-A0A2Z3H432-F1
#
_entry.id   AF-A0A2Z3H432-F1
#
_cell.length_a   1.000
_cell.length_b   1.000
_cell.length_c   1.000
_cell.angle_alpha   90.00
_cell.angle_beta   90.00
_cell.angle_gamma   90.00
#
_symmetry.space_group_name_H-M   'P 1'
#
loop_
_entity.id
_entity.type
_entity.pdbx_description
1 polymer ?
#
loop_
_entity_poly.entity_id
_entity_poly.type
_entity_poly.pdbx_seq_one_letter_code
_entity_poly.pdbx_strand_id
1 'polypeptide(L)'
;MSIRLSCPSCNHGFALPVLPGHRRATCPRCGDVFPIRTYTEEGDHEPVAETTGTAVAPKSQKQPFWNNGFYLLLVTFALVVIASGVIVGMRTRDGSGPSNDGLSSVPPPSSELAALRYLRGNSNIVFAIRPEPLLAYAERTKQQPGDVLKRSGLPDGLGATVEQLGVPLAQIDHLAGGLELGEGDDAIRLTLVLVLKQPPADEDMFLSKLKARPVAGKRDRYDAAVGRFGLLLARVSPTVWVFGLNQKDFSAIEAGEHRPAGAQFRGDDRSGLRGMIRAVPADAAVWAAADDDRDWTQKPALKLFGNAPEVKKWLTAVKDGRGGTLAVRLGEQPQVQLRVRAVDEATAGRVRSYFAAQAGELPSARFGGEGALAEFDSPFSADTGRLLQRFLADAGR
;
A
#
# COMPACT_ATOMS: atom_id res chain seq x y z
N MET A 1 -16.75 -38.14 -18.27
CA MET A 1 -16.68 -37.33 -17.04
C MET A 1 -16.70 -35.86 -17.46
N SER A 2 -17.43 -34.98 -16.75
CA SER A 2 -17.44 -33.55 -17.06
C SER A 2 -16.36 -32.80 -16.27
N ILE A 3 -15.71 -31.83 -16.90
CA ILE A 3 -14.64 -31.04 -16.28
C ILE A 3 -15.23 -29.70 -15.83
N ARG A 4 -15.19 -29.41 -14.53
CA ARG A 4 -15.60 -28.11 -13.97
C ARG A 4 -14.45 -27.11 -14.10
N LEU A 5 -14.76 -25.93 -14.63
CA LEU A 5 -13.82 -24.83 -14.86
C LEU A 5 -14.39 -23.53 -14.29
N SER A 6 -13.52 -22.58 -13.93
CA SER A 6 -13.90 -21.20 -13.66
C SER A 6 -13.18 -20.29 -14.64
N CYS A 7 -13.89 -19.33 -15.24
CA CYS A 7 -13.27 -18.34 -16.12
C CYS A 7 -12.41 -17.36 -15.30
N PRO A 8 -11.11 -17.20 -15.59
CA PRO A 8 -10.23 -16.31 -14.82
C PRO A 8 -10.61 -14.83 -14.92
N SER A 9 -11.33 -14.44 -15.98
CA SER A 9 -11.64 -13.04 -16.31
C SER A 9 -12.97 -12.56 -15.73
N CYS A 10 -13.92 -13.47 -15.43
CA CYS A 10 -15.23 -13.11 -14.86
C CYS A 10 -15.72 -14.03 -13.72
N ASN A 11 -14.88 -14.97 -13.26
CA ASN A 11 -15.16 -15.96 -12.21
C ASN A 11 -16.45 -16.79 -12.41
N HIS A 12 -16.95 -16.90 -13.64
CA HIS A 12 -18.10 -17.74 -13.93
C HIS A 12 -17.67 -19.21 -13.99
N GLY A 13 -18.26 -20.03 -13.11
CA GLY A 13 -18.08 -21.48 -13.10
C GLY A 13 -18.99 -22.17 -14.13
N PHE A 14 -18.42 -23.07 -14.93
CA PHE A 14 -19.14 -23.87 -15.93
C PHE A 14 -18.50 -25.26 -16.07
N ALA A 15 -19.16 -26.17 -16.78
CA ALA A 15 -18.64 -27.51 -17.03
C ALA A 15 -18.54 -27.81 -18.54
N LEU A 16 -17.47 -28.48 -18.95
CA LEU A 16 -17.32 -29.02 -20.30
C LEU A 16 -17.62 -30.55 -20.28
N PRO A 17 -18.37 -31.08 -21.27
CA PRO A 17 -18.70 -32.51 -21.33
C PRO A 17 -17.51 -33.37 -21.77
N VAL A 18 -16.58 -32.80 -22.54
CA VAL A 18 -15.35 -33.43 -23.07
C VAL A 18 -14.23 -32.39 -23.06
N LEU A 19 -12.98 -32.81 -22.82
CA LEU A 19 -11.81 -31.93 -22.93
C LEU A 19 -11.53 -31.61 -24.41
N PRO A 20 -11.51 -30.33 -24.84
CA PRO A 20 -11.16 -29.98 -26.21
C PRO A 20 -9.70 -30.33 -26.51
N GLY A 21 -9.42 -30.94 -27.67
CA GLY A 21 -8.07 -31.41 -28.02
C GLY A 21 -6.99 -30.32 -28.05
N HIS A 22 -7.39 -29.07 -28.28
CA HIS A 22 -6.51 -27.89 -28.25
C HIS A 22 -6.30 -27.30 -26.84
N ARG A 23 -6.84 -27.94 -25.78
CA ARG A 23 -6.71 -27.57 -24.36
C ARG A 23 -7.03 -26.11 -24.02
N ARG A 24 -8.00 -25.48 -24.70
CA ARG A 24 -8.56 -24.17 -24.31
C ARG A 24 -10.06 -24.28 -24.07
N ALA A 25 -10.59 -23.42 -23.21
CA ALA A 25 -12.01 -23.26 -22.95
C ALA A 25 -12.43 -21.83 -23.30
N THR A 26 -13.61 -21.70 -23.90
CA THR A 26 -14.28 -20.40 -24.11
C THR A 26 -15.32 -20.21 -23.01
N CYS A 27 -15.28 -19.08 -22.31
CA CYS A 27 -16.28 -18.80 -21.27
C CYS A 27 -17.65 -18.50 -21.90
N PRO A 28 -18.74 -19.20 -21.53
CA PRO A 28 -20.07 -18.93 -22.07
C PRO A 28 -20.67 -17.59 -21.61
N ARG A 29 -20.08 -16.94 -20.58
CA ARG A 29 -20.57 -15.67 -20.03
C ARG A 29 -19.91 -14.44 -20.66
N CYS A 30 -18.61 -14.49 -20.95
CA CYS A 30 -17.85 -13.33 -21.45
C CYS A 30 -17.08 -13.57 -22.76
N GLY A 31 -17.15 -14.77 -23.34
CA GLY A 31 -16.49 -15.11 -24.61
C GLY A 31 -14.97 -15.32 -24.54
N ASP A 32 -14.34 -15.12 -23.38
CA ASP A 32 -12.88 -15.16 -23.23
C ASP A 32 -12.31 -16.59 -23.31
N VAL A 33 -11.11 -16.75 -23.89
CA VAL A 33 -10.54 -18.04 -24.33
C VAL A 33 -9.22 -18.36 -23.62
N PHE A 34 -9.29 -19.19 -22.58
CA PHE A 34 -8.18 -19.45 -21.65
C PHE A 34 -7.70 -20.92 -21.70
N PRO A 35 -6.42 -21.21 -21.37
CA PRO A 35 -5.91 -22.58 -21.37
C PRO A 35 -6.44 -23.41 -20.19
N ILE A 36 -6.78 -24.67 -20.46
CA ILE A 36 -7.19 -25.65 -19.45
C ILE A 36 -5.94 -26.30 -18.87
N ARG A 37 -5.59 -25.93 -17.63
CA ARG A 37 -4.56 -26.64 -16.86
C ARG A 37 -5.17 -27.91 -16.28
N THR A 38 -4.96 -29.04 -16.93
CA THR A 38 -5.15 -30.34 -16.27
C THR A 38 -4.10 -30.44 -15.18
N TYR A 39 -4.52 -30.59 -13.92
CA TYR A 39 -3.69 -31.32 -12.97
C TYR A 39 -3.57 -32.73 -13.54
N THR A 40 -2.38 -33.08 -14.04
CA THR A 40 -2.03 -34.48 -14.21
C THR A 40 -1.96 -35.05 -12.81
N GLU A 41 -2.79 -36.03 -12.49
CA GLU A 41 -2.53 -36.87 -11.33
C GLU A 41 -1.13 -37.46 -11.52
N GLU A 42 -0.30 -37.41 -10.48
CA GLU A 42 1.01 -38.07 -10.48
C GLU A 42 0.77 -39.59 -10.52
N GLY A 43 0.69 -40.12 -11.74
CA GLY A 43 0.68 -41.55 -11.96
C GLY A 43 2.05 -42.11 -11.60
N ASP A 44 2.06 -43.16 -10.78
CA ASP A 44 3.26 -43.93 -10.44
C ASP A 44 3.93 -44.45 -11.72
N HIS A 45 4.97 -43.74 -12.16
CA HIS A 45 5.85 -44.20 -13.24
C HIS A 45 7.11 -44.79 -12.62
N GLU A 46 7.28 -46.11 -12.79
CA GLU A 46 8.55 -46.80 -12.49
C GLU A 46 9.72 -46.11 -13.21
N PRO A 47 10.90 -46.03 -12.58
CA PRO A 47 12.07 -45.40 -13.17
C PRO A 47 12.64 -46.26 -14.31
N VAL A 48 12.34 -45.89 -15.56
CA VAL A 48 13.09 -46.38 -16.72
C VAL A 48 14.51 -45.82 -16.64
N ALA A 49 15.48 -46.72 -16.47
CA ALA A 49 16.89 -46.36 -16.42
C ALA A 49 17.46 -46.21 -17.84
N GLU A 50 17.65 -44.97 -18.31
CA GLU A 50 18.49 -44.70 -19.48
C GLU A 50 19.53 -43.60 -19.25
N THR A 51 20.78 -44.06 -19.36
CA THR A 51 21.87 -43.45 -20.15
C THR A 51 22.36 -42.04 -19.79
N THR A 52 23.55 -42.03 -19.18
CA THR A 52 24.36 -40.87 -18.78
C THR A 52 24.74 -39.94 -19.95
N GLY A 53 23.85 -39.00 -20.30
CA GLY A 53 24.18 -37.84 -21.13
C GLY A 53 24.64 -36.67 -20.25
N THR A 54 25.87 -36.18 -20.43
CA THR A 54 26.46 -35.09 -19.64
C THR A 54 25.82 -33.73 -19.95
N ALA A 55 24.62 -33.49 -19.45
CA ALA A 55 23.95 -32.19 -19.53
C ALA A 55 24.71 -31.18 -18.66
N VAL A 56 25.18 -30.09 -19.27
CA VAL A 56 25.76 -28.96 -18.54
C VAL A 56 24.65 -28.33 -17.70
N ALA A 57 24.68 -28.57 -16.39
CA ALA A 57 23.67 -28.06 -15.48
C ALA A 57 23.56 -26.53 -15.60
N PRO A 58 22.35 -25.97 -15.81
CA PRO A 58 22.17 -24.53 -15.77
C PRO A 58 22.64 -24.04 -14.40
N LYS A 59 23.53 -23.04 -14.38
CA LYS A 59 24.05 -22.47 -13.14
C LYS A 59 22.88 -22.07 -12.26
N SER A 60 22.72 -22.77 -11.13
CA SER A 60 21.74 -22.43 -10.11
C SER A 60 21.91 -20.95 -9.76
N GLN A 61 20.95 -20.13 -10.21
CA GLN A 61 20.82 -18.77 -9.72
C GLN A 61 20.47 -18.91 -8.25
N LYS A 62 21.48 -18.72 -7.38
CA LYS A 62 21.30 -18.70 -5.93
C LYS A 62 20.20 -17.69 -5.63
N GLN A 63 19.00 -18.17 -5.35
CA GLN A 63 17.91 -17.32 -4.89
C GLN A 63 18.43 -16.61 -3.64
N PRO A 64 18.35 -15.27 -3.58
CA PRO A 64 18.92 -14.54 -2.47
C PRO A 64 18.13 -14.92 -1.21
N PHE A 65 18.82 -15.46 -0.22
CA PHE A 65 18.23 -15.95 1.03
C PHE A 65 17.75 -14.76 1.88
N TRP A 66 16.55 -14.27 1.57
CA TRP A 66 15.93 -13.13 2.26
C TRP A 66 15.38 -13.63 3.60
N ASN A 67 16.20 -13.48 4.65
CA ASN A 67 15.84 -13.80 6.03
C ASN A 67 14.43 -13.29 6.38
N ASN A 68 13.66 -14.08 7.14
CA ASN A 68 12.30 -13.72 7.58
C ASN A 68 12.22 -12.34 8.25
N GLY A 69 13.31 -11.89 8.89
CA GLY A 69 13.45 -10.54 9.44
C GLY A 69 13.31 -9.43 8.39
N PHE A 70 13.72 -9.62 7.14
CA PHE A 70 13.54 -8.64 6.07
C PHE A 70 12.06 -8.43 5.73
N TYR A 71 11.29 -9.52 5.63
CA TYR A 71 9.84 -9.45 5.39
C TYR A 71 9.09 -8.83 6.57
N LEU A 72 9.46 -9.18 7.81
CA LEU A 72 8.90 -8.54 9.01
C LEU A 72 9.17 -7.05 8.95
N LEU A 73 10.35 -6.65 8.49
CA LEU A 73 10.77 -5.27 8.43
C LEU A 73 10.16 -4.51 7.25
N LEU A 74 9.81 -5.19 6.15
CA LEU A 74 9.08 -4.62 5.01
C LEU A 74 7.61 -4.40 5.33
N VAL A 75 6.97 -5.35 6.01
CA VAL A 75 5.57 -5.20 6.44
C VAL A 75 5.48 -4.33 7.68
N THR A 76 6.48 -4.33 8.57
CA THR A 76 6.63 -3.26 9.55
C THR A 76 6.86 -1.93 8.86
N PHE A 77 7.67 -1.83 7.81
CA PHE A 77 7.87 -0.57 7.07
C PHE A 77 6.59 -0.11 6.37
N ALA A 78 5.77 -1.01 5.84
CA ALA A 78 4.50 -0.65 5.22
C ALA A 78 3.40 -0.34 6.25
N LEU A 79 3.29 -1.09 7.35
CA LEU A 79 2.40 -0.81 8.49
C LEU A 79 2.84 0.46 9.24
N VAL A 80 4.15 0.72 9.30
CA VAL A 80 4.74 2.00 9.68
C VAL A 80 4.27 3.02 8.68
N VAL A 81 4.58 2.97 7.38
CA VAL A 81 4.17 4.01 6.43
C VAL A 81 2.64 4.25 6.38
N ILE A 82 1.82 3.24 6.69
CA ILE A 82 0.37 3.35 7.00
C ILE A 82 0.09 4.19 8.26
N ALA A 83 0.78 3.91 9.36
CA ALA A 83 0.74 4.68 10.62
C ALA A 83 1.60 5.96 10.59
N SER A 84 2.37 6.19 9.51
CA SER A 84 3.53 7.08 9.50
C SER A 84 3.64 7.94 8.24
N GLY A 85 2.59 7.97 7.43
CA GLY A 85 2.54 8.76 6.21
C GLY A 85 2.45 10.27 6.43
N VAL A 86 2.70 10.80 7.64
CA VAL A 86 2.61 12.25 7.91
C VAL A 86 3.87 12.99 7.49
N ILE A 87 4.98 12.30 7.20
CA ILE A 87 6.27 12.74 7.76
C ILE A 87 7.48 12.61 6.82
N VAL A 88 7.94 13.78 6.36
CA VAL A 88 8.97 14.01 5.34
C VAL A 88 9.96 15.08 5.88
N GLY A 89 11.27 14.99 5.58
CA GLY A 89 12.42 15.35 6.46
C GLY A 89 13.00 16.78 6.47
N MET A 90 14.19 16.97 7.06
CA MET A 90 14.69 18.27 7.55
C MET A 90 15.77 18.98 6.70
N ARG A 91 15.96 20.27 7.03
CA ARG A 91 17.19 21.09 6.91
C ARG A 91 17.83 21.29 5.52
N THR A 92 17.48 22.41 4.90
CA THR A 92 18.47 23.38 4.41
C THR A 92 18.11 24.80 4.85
N ARG A 93 19.09 25.71 4.73
CA ARG A 93 19.19 27.06 5.33
C ARG A 93 18.09 28.06 4.95
N ASP A 94 18.09 29.16 5.71
CA ASP A 94 17.51 30.46 5.38
C ASP A 94 17.57 30.78 3.89
N GLY A 95 16.39 30.95 3.30
CA GLY A 95 16.21 31.37 1.91
C GLY A 95 14.76 31.78 1.74
N SER A 96 14.52 33.08 1.55
CA SER A 96 13.19 33.64 1.33
C SER A 96 12.62 33.11 0.01
N GLY A 97 11.88 32.00 0.08
CA GLY A 97 11.13 31.46 -1.05
C GLY A 97 10.02 32.43 -1.47
N PRO A 98 9.69 32.53 -2.77
CA PRO A 98 8.69 33.48 -3.24
C PRO A 98 7.30 33.18 -2.66
N SER A 99 6.61 34.23 -2.23
CA SER A 99 5.21 34.16 -1.80
C SER A 99 4.35 33.61 -2.94
N ASN A 100 3.72 32.45 -2.75
CA ASN A 100 2.71 31.93 -3.67
C ASN A 100 1.36 32.63 -3.45
N ASP A 101 1.30 33.91 -3.79
CA ASP A 101 0.03 34.62 -4.01
C ASP A 101 -0.60 34.12 -5.31
N GLY A 102 -1.32 33.00 -5.25
CA GLY A 102 -1.83 32.36 -6.45
C GLY A 102 -2.80 31.22 -6.24
N LEU A 103 -4.08 31.57 -6.08
CA LEU A 103 -5.27 30.69 -6.15
C LEU A 103 -5.33 29.57 -5.08
N SER A 104 -6.34 29.69 -4.21
CA SER A 104 -6.78 28.60 -3.33
C SER A 104 -7.42 27.48 -4.17
N SER A 105 -6.59 26.66 -4.80
CA SER A 105 -7.04 25.46 -5.51
C SER A 105 -7.48 24.43 -4.47
N VAL A 106 -8.77 24.06 -4.49
CA VAL A 106 -9.28 22.99 -3.64
C VAL A 106 -8.42 21.75 -3.89
N PRO A 107 -7.82 21.13 -2.85
CA PRO A 107 -6.95 19.98 -3.03
C PRO A 107 -7.71 18.85 -3.76
N PRO A 108 -7.11 18.18 -4.77
CA PRO A 108 -7.76 17.07 -5.45
C PRO A 108 -8.15 15.98 -4.43
N PRO A 109 -9.28 15.28 -4.64
CA PRO A 109 -9.70 14.15 -3.82
C PRO A 109 -8.58 13.13 -3.65
N SER A 110 -8.52 12.48 -2.47
CA SER A 110 -7.51 11.47 -2.18
C SER A 110 -7.53 10.28 -3.16
N SER A 111 -8.69 9.98 -3.75
CA SER A 111 -8.84 8.98 -4.83
C SER A 111 -8.27 9.40 -6.19
N GLU A 112 -8.03 10.69 -6.41
CA GLU A 112 -7.59 11.25 -7.70
C GLU A 112 -6.08 11.54 -7.76
N LEU A 113 -5.36 11.31 -6.65
CA LEU A 113 -3.91 11.50 -6.56
C LEU A 113 -3.19 10.79 -7.72
N ALA A 114 -2.42 11.56 -8.49
CA ALA A 114 -1.83 11.10 -9.75
C ALA A 114 -0.97 9.84 -9.58
N ALA A 115 -0.26 9.71 -8.46
CA ALA A 115 0.55 8.56 -8.07
C ALA A 115 -0.23 7.24 -8.09
N LEU A 116 -1.52 7.26 -7.72
CA LEU A 116 -2.32 6.05 -7.58
C LEU A 116 -2.38 5.26 -8.88
N ARG A 117 -2.36 5.89 -10.07
CA ARG A 117 -2.44 5.19 -11.37
C ARG A 117 -1.28 4.21 -11.62
N TYR A 118 -0.16 4.38 -10.93
CA TYR A 118 1.03 3.53 -11.06
C TYR A 118 1.07 2.39 -10.03
N LEU A 119 0.12 2.37 -9.09
CA LEU A 119 -0.04 1.28 -8.13
C LEU A 119 -0.82 0.12 -8.77
N ARG A 120 -0.49 -1.12 -8.38
CA ARG A 120 -1.13 -2.31 -8.91
C ARG A 120 -2.59 -2.40 -8.45
N GLY A 121 -3.52 -2.74 -9.36
CA GLY A 121 -4.94 -2.90 -9.02
C GLY A 121 -5.25 -4.06 -8.07
N ASN A 122 -4.30 -4.97 -7.88
CA ASN A 122 -4.38 -6.05 -6.91
C ASN A 122 -3.76 -5.72 -5.55
N SER A 123 -3.27 -4.50 -5.27
CA SER A 123 -2.94 -4.10 -3.89
C SER A 123 -4.14 -4.27 -2.95
N ASN A 124 -3.87 -4.64 -1.70
CA ASN A 124 -4.89 -4.79 -0.63
C ASN A 124 -4.76 -3.66 0.42
N ILE A 125 -3.65 -2.92 0.35
CA ILE A 125 -3.26 -1.81 1.20
C ILE A 125 -2.77 -0.72 0.25
N VAL A 126 -3.26 0.49 0.42
CA VAL A 126 -2.80 1.69 -0.29
C VAL A 126 -2.66 2.82 0.73
N PHE A 127 -1.64 3.65 0.59
CA PHE A 127 -1.45 4.84 1.43
C PHE A 127 -0.97 6.02 0.60
N ALA A 128 -1.14 7.23 1.11
CA ALA A 128 -0.49 8.41 0.56
C ALA A 128 -0.14 9.47 1.62
N ILE A 129 0.79 10.32 1.24
CA ILE A 129 1.39 11.43 1.98
C ILE A 129 1.28 12.68 1.11
N ARG A 130 0.76 13.77 1.67
CA ARG A 130 0.73 15.12 1.09
C ARG A 130 1.50 16.06 2.01
N PRO A 131 2.75 16.43 1.68
CA PRO A 131 3.56 17.29 2.55
C PRO A 131 3.01 18.70 2.78
N GLU A 132 2.18 19.22 1.88
CA GLU A 132 1.70 20.60 1.94
C GLU A 132 0.81 20.92 3.16
N PRO A 133 -0.28 20.18 3.46
CA PRO A 133 -1.02 20.35 4.71
C PRO A 133 -0.16 20.23 5.97
N LEU A 134 0.84 19.34 5.96
CA LEU A 134 1.83 19.21 7.04
C LEU A 134 2.64 20.49 7.21
N LEU A 135 3.24 20.99 6.11
CA LEU A 135 4.07 22.20 6.12
C LEU A 135 3.27 23.40 6.65
N ALA A 136 2.05 23.59 6.14
CA ALA A 136 1.17 24.66 6.59
C ALA A 136 0.80 24.54 8.08
N TYR A 137 0.61 23.32 8.60
CA TYR A 137 0.36 23.10 10.03
C TYR A 137 1.59 23.35 10.90
N ALA A 138 2.77 22.92 10.46
CA ALA A 138 4.03 23.18 11.14
C ALA A 138 4.30 24.69 11.23
N GLU A 139 4.10 25.42 10.14
CA GLU A 139 4.17 26.89 10.08
C GLU A 139 3.18 27.56 11.04
N ARG A 140 1.88 27.24 10.95
CA ARG A 140 0.85 27.81 11.86
C ARG A 140 1.16 27.56 13.34
N THR A 141 1.72 26.40 13.67
CA THR A 141 2.06 26.03 15.07
C THR A 141 3.47 26.44 15.49
N LYS A 142 4.25 27.09 14.61
CA LYS A 142 5.67 27.43 14.81
C LYS A 142 6.55 26.24 15.22
N GLN A 143 6.16 25.05 14.79
CA GLN A 143 6.93 23.82 15.00
C GLN A 143 7.81 23.59 13.77
N GLN A 144 8.99 22.99 13.95
CA GLN A 144 9.61 22.33 12.80
C GLN A 144 8.64 21.26 12.31
N PRO A 145 8.49 21.03 10.99
CA PRO A 145 7.78 19.86 10.50
C PRO A 145 8.27 18.66 11.32
N GLY A 146 9.59 18.44 11.35
CA GLY A 146 10.35 17.42 12.12
C GLY A 146 9.87 17.09 13.55
N ASP A 147 9.28 18.06 14.26
CA ASP A 147 8.80 17.87 15.63
C ASP A 147 7.32 17.50 15.69
N VAL A 148 6.47 18.09 14.83
CA VAL A 148 5.13 17.55 14.53
C VAL A 148 5.28 16.07 14.16
N LEU A 149 6.35 15.77 13.42
CA LEU A 149 6.64 14.45 12.90
C LEU A 149 6.86 13.45 14.03
N LYS A 150 7.90 13.71 14.83
CA LYS A 150 8.30 12.82 15.91
C LYS A 150 7.19 12.64 16.95
N ARG A 151 6.41 13.69 17.22
CA ARG A 151 5.28 13.65 18.17
C ARG A 151 4.12 12.76 17.73
N SER A 152 3.92 12.52 16.43
CA SER A 152 2.88 11.59 15.98
C SER A 152 3.24 10.10 16.15
N GLY A 153 4.34 9.79 16.85
CA GLY A 153 4.72 8.42 17.23
C GLY A 153 5.57 7.67 16.21
N LEU A 154 6.31 8.38 15.36
CA LEU A 154 6.98 7.76 14.22
C LEU A 154 8.38 7.24 14.52
N PRO A 155 8.82 6.18 13.81
CA PRO A 155 10.19 5.73 13.90
C PRO A 155 11.15 6.76 13.29
N ASP A 156 12.18 7.11 14.05
CA ASP A 156 13.19 8.13 13.70
C ASP A 156 13.84 7.91 12.31
N GLY A 157 13.85 6.68 11.79
CA GLY A 157 14.40 6.32 10.49
C GLY A 157 13.65 6.87 9.27
N LEU A 158 12.41 7.37 9.41
CA LEU A 158 11.67 7.92 8.27
C LEU A 158 12.23 9.30 7.83
N GLY A 159 12.65 10.15 8.77
CA GLY A 159 13.29 11.43 8.45
C GLY A 159 14.57 11.23 7.61
N ALA A 160 15.43 10.30 8.03
CA ALA A 160 16.65 9.94 7.30
C ALA A 160 16.36 9.35 5.90
N THR A 161 15.31 8.53 5.77
CA THR A 161 14.86 7.98 4.48
C THR A 161 14.51 9.10 3.48
N VAL A 162 13.96 10.20 3.97
CA VAL A 162 13.51 11.32 3.16
C VAL A 162 14.63 12.30 2.85
N GLU A 163 15.50 12.59 3.81
CA GLU A 163 16.74 13.34 3.55
C GLU A 163 17.61 12.64 2.50
N GLN A 164 17.57 11.30 2.47
CA GLN A 164 18.20 10.48 1.43
C GLN A 164 17.50 10.56 0.05
N LEU A 165 16.18 10.82 -0.04
CA LEU A 165 15.56 11.18 -1.34
C LEU A 165 16.20 12.46 -1.89
N GLY A 166 16.68 13.34 -1.01
CA GLY A 166 17.42 14.55 -1.42
C GLY A 166 16.58 15.65 -2.03
N VAL A 167 15.25 15.48 -2.04
CA VAL A 167 14.25 16.41 -2.55
C VAL A 167 13.64 17.19 -1.37
N PRO A 168 13.51 18.53 -1.44
CA PRO A 168 12.83 19.31 -0.42
C PRO A 168 11.36 18.90 -0.26
N LEU A 169 10.88 18.91 0.99
CA LEU A 169 9.47 18.73 1.37
C LEU A 169 8.48 19.45 0.43
N ALA A 170 8.72 20.73 0.18
CA ALA A 170 7.85 21.60 -0.61
C ALA A 170 7.82 21.27 -2.11
N GLN A 171 8.83 20.55 -2.62
CA GLN A 171 8.88 20.07 -4.00
C GLN A 171 8.11 18.76 -4.19
N ILE A 172 7.85 18.01 -3.12
CA ILE A 172 7.04 16.77 -3.18
C ILE A 172 5.57 17.18 -3.22
N ASP A 173 4.86 16.76 -4.27
CA ASP A 173 3.42 16.98 -4.38
C ASP A 173 2.68 15.97 -3.51
N HIS A 174 2.96 14.69 -3.76
CA HIS A 174 2.55 13.58 -2.92
C HIS A 174 3.46 12.36 -3.10
N LEU A 175 3.49 11.50 -2.10
CA LEU A 175 3.99 10.14 -2.19
C LEU A 175 2.80 9.19 -2.00
N ALA A 176 2.67 8.16 -2.82
CA ALA A 176 1.72 7.08 -2.57
C ALA A 176 2.42 5.72 -2.60
N GLY A 177 1.81 4.71 -2.01
CA GLY A 177 2.30 3.35 -2.10
C GLY A 177 1.19 2.32 -2.04
N GLY A 178 1.44 1.18 -2.67
CA GLY A 178 0.54 0.04 -2.75
C GLY A 178 1.27 -1.21 -2.28
N LEU A 179 0.67 -1.91 -1.33
CA LEU A 179 1.13 -3.19 -0.81
C LEU A 179 0.12 -4.28 -1.15
N GLU A 180 0.59 -5.33 -1.83
CA GLU A 180 -0.14 -6.59 -1.98
C GLU A 180 0.38 -7.58 -0.94
N LEU A 181 -0.55 -8.20 -0.20
CA LEU A 181 -0.31 -9.35 0.64
C LEU A 181 -0.94 -10.56 -0.05
N GLY A 182 -0.13 -11.23 -0.87
CA GLY A 182 -0.48 -12.33 -1.76
C GLY A 182 -0.13 -13.70 -1.19
N GLU A 183 0.09 -14.66 -2.08
CA GLU A 183 0.41 -16.06 -1.76
C GLU A 183 1.65 -16.53 -2.57
N GLY A 184 2.37 -17.54 -2.08
CA GLY A 184 3.57 -18.09 -2.74
C GLY A 184 4.73 -17.08 -2.87
N ASP A 185 5.49 -17.18 -3.97
CA ASP A 185 6.65 -16.31 -4.28
C ASP A 185 6.28 -14.83 -4.45
N ASP A 186 4.97 -14.52 -4.57
CA ASP A 186 4.44 -13.16 -4.68
C ASP A 186 3.73 -12.72 -3.38
N ALA A 187 4.04 -13.35 -2.24
CA ALA A 187 3.44 -13.09 -0.93
C ALA A 187 3.47 -11.61 -0.49
N ILE A 188 4.51 -10.85 -0.87
CA ILE A 188 4.65 -9.43 -0.58
C ILE A 188 5.08 -8.70 -1.86
N ARG A 189 4.29 -7.71 -2.28
CA ARG A 189 4.61 -6.78 -3.39
C ARG A 189 4.48 -5.36 -2.90
N LEU A 190 5.51 -4.54 -3.09
CA LEU A 190 5.50 -3.13 -2.74
C LEU A 190 5.79 -2.30 -3.99
N THR A 191 4.91 -1.35 -4.28
CA THR A 191 5.15 -0.25 -5.22
C THR A 191 5.08 1.06 -4.44
N LEU A 192 6.10 1.91 -4.52
CA LEU A 192 6.06 3.29 -4.01
C LEU A 192 6.13 4.25 -5.20
N VAL A 193 5.47 5.39 -5.11
CA VAL A 193 5.38 6.37 -6.19
C VAL A 193 5.59 7.75 -5.59
N LEU A 194 6.66 8.42 -6.03
CA LEU A 194 6.99 9.79 -5.67
C LEU A 194 6.58 10.71 -6.82
N VAL A 195 5.70 11.67 -6.53
CA VAL A 195 5.27 12.72 -7.46
C VAL A 195 5.78 14.06 -6.97
N LEU A 196 6.49 14.76 -7.85
CA LEU A 196 7.08 16.07 -7.58
C LEU A 196 6.30 17.17 -8.28
N LYS A 197 6.20 18.34 -7.65
CA LYS A 197 5.62 19.57 -8.25
C LYS A 197 6.47 20.08 -9.42
N GLN A 198 7.78 19.84 -9.37
CA GLN A 198 8.76 20.22 -10.39
C GLN A 198 9.83 19.12 -10.51
N PRO A 199 10.50 18.96 -11.65
CA PRO A 199 11.61 18.01 -11.79
C PRO A 199 12.73 18.29 -10.77
N PRO A 200 13.53 17.28 -10.35
CA PRO A 200 14.71 17.53 -9.52
C PRO A 200 15.61 18.59 -10.14
N ALA A 201 16.05 19.58 -9.35
CA ALA A 201 16.92 20.65 -9.86
C ALA A 201 18.27 20.13 -10.38
N ASP A 202 18.70 18.99 -9.82
CA ASP A 202 19.84 18.20 -10.27
C ASP A 202 19.44 16.72 -10.15
N GLU A 203 19.22 16.07 -11.30
CA GLU A 203 18.79 14.67 -11.37
C GLU A 203 19.94 13.71 -11.03
N ASP A 204 21.18 14.07 -11.35
CA ASP A 204 22.35 13.24 -11.03
C ASP A 204 22.64 13.24 -9.53
N MET A 205 22.49 14.38 -8.85
CA MET A 205 22.51 14.44 -7.38
C MET A 205 21.37 13.63 -6.76
N PHE A 206 20.16 13.70 -7.31
CA PHE A 206 19.01 12.91 -6.84
C PHE A 206 19.28 11.40 -6.93
N LEU A 207 19.73 10.92 -8.10
CA LEU A 207 20.12 9.54 -8.33
C LEU A 207 21.32 9.12 -7.47
N SER A 208 22.31 9.99 -7.29
CA SER A 208 23.50 9.75 -6.47
C SER A 208 23.18 9.56 -4.98
N LYS A 209 22.30 10.39 -4.40
CA LYS A 209 21.82 10.22 -3.01
C LYS A 209 21.06 8.92 -2.81
N LEU A 210 20.32 8.48 -3.82
CA LEU A 210 19.68 7.16 -3.90
C LEU A 210 20.64 6.01 -4.22
N LYS A 211 21.95 6.29 -4.41
CA LYS A 211 22.98 5.33 -4.84
C LYS A 211 22.58 4.56 -6.11
N ALA A 212 21.76 5.20 -6.96
CA ALA A 212 21.11 4.59 -8.10
C ALA A 212 22.12 4.26 -9.21
N ARG A 213 22.03 3.05 -9.76
CA ARG A 213 22.88 2.55 -10.83
C ARG A 213 22.02 2.12 -12.02
N PRO A 214 22.29 2.57 -13.27
CA PRO A 214 21.49 2.16 -14.42
C PRO A 214 21.44 0.63 -14.60
N VAL A 215 20.24 0.09 -14.84
CA VAL A 215 20.05 -1.34 -15.10
C VAL A 215 20.41 -1.64 -16.56
N ALA A 216 21.34 -2.56 -16.79
CA ALA A 216 21.82 -2.91 -18.12
C ALA A 216 20.67 -3.29 -19.08
N GLY A 217 20.65 -2.69 -20.25
CA GLY A 217 19.63 -2.92 -21.28
C GLY A 217 18.24 -2.32 -20.99
N LYS A 218 18.06 -1.59 -19.87
CA LYS A 218 16.79 -0.94 -19.52
C LYS A 218 16.95 0.57 -19.37
N ARG A 219 16.43 1.31 -20.33
CA ARG A 219 16.32 2.77 -20.25
C ARG A 219 15.44 3.16 -19.05
N ASP A 220 15.78 4.27 -18.38
CA ASP A 220 14.95 4.85 -17.31
C ASP A 220 14.65 3.87 -16.15
N ARG A 221 15.60 2.95 -15.88
CA ARG A 221 15.57 1.96 -14.79
C ARG A 221 16.90 1.93 -14.05
N TYR A 222 16.84 1.87 -12.72
CA TYR A 222 18.02 1.91 -11.85
C TYR A 222 17.88 0.91 -10.69
N ASP A 223 18.99 0.28 -10.31
CA ASP A 223 19.14 -0.37 -9.00
C ASP A 223 19.46 0.72 -7.97
N ALA A 224 18.54 1.00 -7.05
CA ALA A 224 18.65 2.06 -6.05
C ALA A 224 18.67 1.50 -4.61
N ALA A 225 19.12 2.32 -3.66
CA ALA A 225 19.06 2.02 -2.24
C ALA A 225 18.33 3.14 -1.49
N VAL A 226 17.29 2.78 -0.75
CA VAL A 226 16.53 3.68 0.13
C VAL A 226 16.68 3.16 1.56
N GLY A 227 17.31 3.95 2.43
CA GLY A 227 17.81 3.47 3.73
C GLY A 227 18.73 2.26 3.56
N ARG A 228 18.27 1.11 4.07
CA ARG A 228 18.93 -0.21 3.93
C ARG A 228 18.30 -1.12 2.89
N PHE A 229 17.26 -0.67 2.20
CA PHE A 229 16.50 -1.49 1.25
C PHE A 229 17.06 -1.29 -0.16
N GLY A 230 17.49 -2.37 -0.80
CA GLY A 230 17.66 -2.38 -2.25
C GLY A 230 16.30 -2.36 -2.91
N LEU A 231 16.07 -1.39 -3.80
CA LEU A 231 14.85 -1.22 -4.56
C LEU A 231 15.22 -1.04 -6.04
N LEU A 232 14.36 -1.50 -6.94
CA LEU A 232 14.39 -0.99 -8.30
C LEU A 232 13.72 0.39 -8.32
N LEU A 233 14.22 1.27 -9.18
CA LEU A 233 13.69 2.61 -9.44
C LEU A 233 13.40 2.76 -10.93
N ALA A 234 12.25 3.35 -11.26
CA ALA A 234 11.85 3.74 -12.60
C ALA A 234 11.60 5.25 -12.65
N ARG A 235 12.20 5.91 -13.64
CA ARG A 235 11.76 7.23 -14.07
C ARG A 235 10.60 7.04 -15.03
N VAL A 236 9.41 7.56 -14.70
CA VAL A 236 8.22 7.49 -15.57
C VAL A 236 8.00 8.82 -16.29
N SER A 237 8.32 9.92 -15.62
CA SER A 237 8.40 11.26 -16.21
C SER A 237 9.49 12.07 -15.47
N PRO A 238 9.77 13.32 -15.85
CA PRO A 238 10.65 14.21 -15.07
C PRO A 238 10.18 14.43 -13.61
N THR A 239 8.89 14.26 -13.32
CA THR A 239 8.27 14.49 -12.01
C THR A 239 7.76 13.23 -11.31
N VAL A 240 7.70 12.09 -12.00
CA VAL A 240 7.13 10.84 -11.47
C VAL A 240 8.18 9.74 -11.44
N TRP A 241 8.45 9.26 -10.22
CA TRP A 241 9.42 8.22 -9.93
C TRP A 241 8.74 7.06 -9.19
N VAL A 242 8.97 5.83 -9.64
CA VAL A 242 8.32 4.64 -9.07
C VAL A 242 9.39 3.67 -8.57
N PHE A 243 9.22 3.19 -7.34
CA PHE A 243 10.09 2.22 -6.70
C PHE A 243 9.36 0.88 -6.55
N GLY A 244 10.10 -0.22 -6.65
CA GLY A 244 9.59 -1.58 -6.45
C GLY A 244 10.66 -2.49 -5.86
N LEU A 245 10.25 -3.68 -5.38
CA LEU A 245 11.20 -4.67 -4.85
C LEU A 245 11.90 -5.43 -5.98
N ASN A 246 11.19 -5.67 -7.08
CA ASN A 246 11.71 -6.32 -8.29
C ASN A 246 10.80 -6.02 -9.51
N GLN A 247 11.16 -6.57 -10.68
CA GLN A 247 10.53 -6.21 -11.96
C GLN A 247 9.00 -6.36 -11.98
N LYS A 248 8.42 -7.37 -11.31
CA LYS A 248 6.96 -7.60 -11.31
C LYS A 248 6.17 -6.42 -10.73
N ASP A 249 6.81 -5.60 -9.91
CA ASP A 249 6.18 -4.45 -9.23
C ASP A 249 5.99 -3.24 -10.17
N PHE A 250 6.58 -3.29 -11.38
CA PHE A 250 6.48 -2.29 -12.44
C PHE A 250 5.43 -2.64 -13.51
N SER A 251 4.70 -3.75 -13.35
CA SER A 251 3.69 -4.23 -14.30
C SER A 251 2.63 -3.18 -14.68
N ALA A 252 2.22 -2.31 -13.73
CA ALA A 252 1.30 -1.20 -14.00
C ALA A 252 1.90 -0.10 -14.90
N ILE A 253 3.22 0.08 -14.89
CA ILE A 253 3.93 1.00 -15.79
C ILE A 253 4.12 0.34 -17.16
N GLU A 254 4.53 -0.92 -17.17
CA GLU A 254 4.85 -1.68 -18.40
C GLU A 254 3.61 -1.94 -19.28
N ALA A 255 2.43 -2.07 -18.67
CA ALA A 255 1.17 -2.22 -19.41
C ALA A 255 0.78 -0.99 -20.24
N GLY A 256 1.31 0.20 -19.94
CA GLY A 256 0.90 1.47 -20.58
C GLY A 256 -0.55 1.91 -20.31
N GLU A 257 -1.36 1.06 -19.67
CA GLU A 257 -2.76 1.35 -19.31
C GLU A 257 -2.86 2.37 -18.17
N HIS A 258 -2.76 3.64 -18.49
CA HIS A 258 -3.03 4.73 -17.57
C HIS A 258 -4.55 4.89 -17.33
N ARG A 259 -5.12 3.97 -16.55
CA ARG A 259 -6.49 4.08 -16.03
C ARG A 259 -6.62 5.32 -15.13
N PRO A 260 -7.83 5.89 -14.97
CA PRO A 260 -8.07 6.95 -14.00
C PRO A 260 -7.57 6.54 -12.61
N ALA A 261 -7.02 7.49 -11.86
CA ALA A 261 -6.50 7.23 -10.51
C ALA A 261 -7.56 6.54 -9.63
N GLY A 262 -7.14 5.48 -8.93
CA GLY A 262 -8.01 4.67 -8.08
C GLY A 262 -8.96 3.69 -8.81
N ALA A 263 -9.23 3.86 -10.10
CA ALA A 263 -10.19 3.05 -10.85
C ALA A 263 -9.72 1.62 -11.13
N GLN A 264 -8.44 1.31 -10.89
CA GLN A 264 -7.90 -0.04 -11.01
C GLN A 264 -8.04 -0.88 -9.72
N PHE A 265 -8.33 -0.25 -8.57
CA PHE A 265 -8.49 -0.99 -7.31
C PHE A 265 -9.82 -1.74 -7.25
N ARG A 266 -9.83 -2.85 -6.53
CA ARG A 266 -10.99 -3.72 -6.30
C ARG A 266 -12.07 -3.00 -5.46
N GLY A 267 -13.31 -3.45 -5.63
CA GLY A 267 -14.50 -2.81 -5.04
C GLY A 267 -15.17 -1.81 -5.98
N ASP A 268 -16.24 -1.21 -5.47
CA ASP A 268 -16.99 -0.14 -6.13
C ASP A 268 -16.86 1.17 -5.34
N ASP A 269 -17.81 2.08 -5.51
CA ASP A 269 -17.76 3.42 -4.91
C ASP A 269 -18.19 3.42 -3.44
N ARG A 270 -18.72 2.30 -2.93
CA ARG A 270 -19.22 2.13 -1.55
C ARG A 270 -18.54 0.99 -0.79
N SER A 271 -17.86 0.09 -1.49
CA SER A 271 -17.30 -1.15 -0.96
C SER A 271 -15.91 -1.45 -1.51
N GLY A 272 -15.20 -2.36 -0.84
CA GLY A 272 -13.83 -2.74 -1.18
C GLY A 272 -12.82 -1.61 -1.01
N LEU A 273 -11.60 -1.84 -1.49
CA LEU A 273 -10.49 -0.88 -1.36
C LEU A 273 -10.78 0.47 -2.06
N ARG A 274 -11.50 0.44 -3.19
CA ARG A 274 -11.92 1.66 -3.89
C ARG A 274 -12.87 2.52 -3.04
N GLY A 275 -13.88 1.91 -2.43
CA GLY A 275 -14.79 2.59 -1.50
C GLY A 275 -14.08 3.14 -0.26
N MET A 276 -13.08 2.41 0.27
CA MET A 276 -12.21 2.90 1.34
C MET A 276 -11.41 4.14 0.91
N ILE A 277 -10.69 4.08 -0.22
CA ILE A 277 -9.87 5.22 -0.70
C ILE A 277 -10.75 6.46 -0.99
N ARG A 278 -11.96 6.29 -1.52
CA ARG A 278 -12.90 7.40 -1.74
C ARG A 278 -13.49 8.01 -0.48
N ALA A 279 -13.52 7.26 0.63
CA ALA A 279 -13.97 7.76 1.92
C ALA A 279 -12.94 8.68 2.60
N VAL A 280 -11.69 8.66 2.12
CA VAL A 280 -10.62 9.51 2.65
C VAL A 280 -10.88 10.99 2.30
N PRO A 281 -10.84 11.91 3.28
CA PRO A 281 -10.96 13.35 3.05
C PRO A 281 -9.94 13.87 2.03
N ALA A 282 -10.35 14.82 1.17
CA ALA A 282 -9.48 15.39 0.14
C ALA A 282 -8.29 16.20 0.72
N ASP A 283 -8.49 16.78 1.90
CA ASP A 283 -7.50 17.56 2.67
C ASP A 283 -6.70 16.71 3.66
N ALA A 284 -6.82 15.37 3.59
CA ALA A 284 -5.96 14.48 4.35
C ALA A 284 -4.49 14.72 3.98
N ALA A 285 -3.71 15.20 4.95
CA ALA A 285 -2.26 15.24 4.87
C ALA A 285 -1.70 13.82 4.67
N VAL A 286 -2.42 12.84 5.22
CA VAL A 286 -2.02 11.44 5.29
C VAL A 286 -3.24 10.57 5.22
N TRP A 287 -3.08 9.44 4.56
CA TRP A 287 -4.01 8.37 4.78
C TRP A 287 -3.43 7.00 4.43
N ALA A 288 -4.08 5.99 4.98
CA ALA A 288 -3.99 4.62 4.56
C ALA A 288 -5.39 4.03 4.44
N ALA A 289 -5.59 3.22 3.42
CA ALA A 289 -6.77 2.42 3.16
C ALA A 289 -6.34 0.96 3.01
N ALA A 290 -6.97 0.06 3.74
CA ALA A 290 -6.74 -1.37 3.65
C ALA A 290 -8.08 -2.07 3.45
N ASP A 291 -8.16 -3.04 2.54
CA ASP A 291 -9.37 -3.81 2.33
C ASP A 291 -9.08 -5.15 1.63
N ASP A 292 -9.71 -6.23 2.11
CA ASP A 292 -9.76 -7.54 1.45
C ASP A 292 -11.03 -8.27 1.90
N ASP A 293 -11.73 -8.90 0.96
CA ASP A 293 -12.91 -9.70 1.30
C ASP A 293 -12.53 -11.02 1.99
N ARG A 294 -11.27 -11.46 1.85
CA ARG A 294 -10.72 -12.59 2.62
C ARG A 294 -10.40 -12.17 4.05
N ASP A 295 -10.47 -13.12 4.97
CA ASP A 295 -10.03 -12.94 6.35
C ASP A 295 -8.52 -12.61 6.36
N TRP A 296 -8.13 -11.52 7.02
CA TRP A 296 -6.74 -11.07 7.09
C TRP A 296 -5.83 -12.12 7.74
N THR A 297 -6.34 -12.89 8.71
CA THR A 297 -5.59 -13.99 9.34
C THR A 297 -5.23 -15.11 8.36
N GLN A 298 -5.94 -15.22 7.22
CA GLN A 298 -5.66 -16.24 6.22
C GLN A 298 -4.50 -15.89 5.30
N LYS A 299 -4.12 -14.61 5.20
CA LYS A 299 -3.06 -14.15 4.30
C LYS A 299 -1.70 -14.74 4.70
N PRO A 300 -0.96 -15.43 3.81
CA PRO A 300 0.34 -16.03 4.12
C PRO A 300 1.35 -15.07 4.73
N ALA A 301 1.41 -13.83 4.25
CA ALA A 301 2.25 -12.79 4.87
C ALA A 301 1.93 -12.60 6.38
N LEU A 302 0.65 -12.57 6.75
CA LEU A 302 0.27 -12.40 8.15
C LEU A 302 0.48 -13.67 8.98
N LYS A 303 0.52 -14.85 8.35
CA LYS A 303 0.97 -16.11 8.98
C LYS A 303 2.49 -16.09 9.24
N LEU A 304 3.31 -15.51 8.35
CA LEU A 304 4.75 -15.32 8.58
C LEU A 304 5.04 -14.40 9.77
N PHE A 305 4.23 -13.35 9.96
CA PHE A 305 4.38 -12.42 11.09
C PHE A 305 3.59 -12.85 12.33
N GLY A 306 2.66 -13.80 12.19
CA GLY A 306 1.76 -14.31 13.22
C GLY A 306 2.43 -14.89 14.47
N ASN A 307 3.75 -15.03 14.46
CA ASN A 307 4.54 -15.45 15.61
C ASN A 307 5.06 -14.28 16.48
N ALA A 308 5.08 -13.04 15.97
CA ALA A 308 5.45 -11.87 16.78
C ALA A 308 4.35 -11.56 17.82
N PRO A 309 4.70 -11.29 19.10
CA PRO A 309 3.72 -11.02 20.15
C PRO A 309 2.79 -9.83 19.86
N GLU A 310 3.31 -8.79 19.22
CA GLU A 310 2.57 -7.60 18.79
C GLU A 310 1.57 -7.95 17.69
N VAL A 311 1.95 -8.88 16.81
CA VAL A 311 1.12 -9.34 15.70
C VAL A 311 -0.02 -10.23 16.16
N LYS A 312 0.23 -11.15 17.12
CA LYS A 312 -0.85 -11.97 17.70
C LYS A 312 -1.94 -11.11 18.33
N LYS A 313 -1.60 -10.00 18.97
CA LYS A 313 -2.57 -9.06 19.57
C LYS A 313 -3.47 -8.42 18.52
N TRP A 314 -2.91 -7.89 17.43
CA TRP A 314 -3.74 -7.27 16.38
C TRP A 314 -4.43 -8.29 15.45
N LEU A 315 -3.93 -9.52 15.32
CA LEU A 315 -4.57 -10.55 14.50
C LEU A 315 -5.99 -10.88 14.99
N THR A 316 -6.20 -10.95 16.31
CA THR A 316 -7.54 -11.09 16.90
C THR A 316 -8.44 -9.90 16.51
N ALA A 317 -7.92 -8.67 16.62
CA ALA A 317 -8.63 -7.44 16.31
C ALA A 317 -9.08 -7.32 14.85
N VAL A 318 -8.27 -7.79 13.90
CA VAL A 318 -8.57 -7.66 12.46
C VAL A 318 -9.27 -8.87 11.86
N LYS A 319 -9.44 -9.97 12.59
CA LYS A 319 -10.11 -11.19 12.11
C LYS A 319 -11.54 -10.91 11.63
N ASP A 320 -12.28 -10.14 12.43
CA ASP A 320 -13.66 -9.75 12.12
C ASP A 320 -13.72 -8.44 11.28
N GLY A 321 -12.56 -7.86 10.96
CA GLY A 321 -12.41 -6.74 10.04
C GLY A 321 -12.21 -7.21 8.59
N ARG A 322 -12.78 -6.47 7.63
CA ARG A 322 -12.53 -6.65 6.19
C ARG A 322 -11.67 -5.53 5.63
N GLY A 323 -11.85 -4.32 6.14
CA GLY A 323 -11.05 -3.17 5.75
C GLY A 323 -11.18 -2.00 6.71
N GLY A 324 -10.55 -0.91 6.35
CA GLY A 324 -10.62 0.35 7.08
C GLY A 324 -9.74 1.43 6.47
N THR A 325 -9.92 2.65 6.96
CA THR A 325 -9.07 3.79 6.62
C THR A 325 -8.59 4.49 7.89
N LEU A 326 -7.34 4.91 7.89
CA LEU A 326 -6.81 5.92 8.81
C LEU A 326 -6.50 7.15 7.98
N ALA A 327 -6.99 8.33 8.37
CA ALA A 327 -6.67 9.59 7.72
C ALA A 327 -6.34 10.67 8.76
N VAL A 328 -5.32 11.48 8.48
CA VAL A 328 -4.91 12.62 9.32
C VAL A 328 -5.07 13.90 8.51
N ARG A 329 -5.91 14.81 9.00
CA ARG A 329 -6.17 16.14 8.43
C ARG A 329 -5.41 17.16 9.26
N LEU A 330 -4.63 18.02 8.62
CA LEU A 330 -3.82 19.05 9.27
C LEU A 330 -4.26 20.47 8.86
N GLY A 331 -5.58 20.68 8.81
CA GLY A 331 -6.22 21.97 8.55
C GLY A 331 -6.24 22.88 9.78
N GLU A 332 -7.13 23.89 9.76
CA GLU A 332 -7.33 24.80 10.90
C GLU A 332 -7.74 24.06 12.18
N GLN A 333 -8.54 23.00 12.02
CA GLN A 333 -8.89 22.04 13.07
C GLN A 333 -8.25 20.69 12.70
N PRO A 334 -7.08 20.35 13.28
CA PRO A 334 -6.42 19.07 13.04
C PRO A 334 -7.30 17.91 13.52
N GLN A 335 -7.42 16.86 12.71
CA GLN A 335 -8.29 15.71 12.99
C GLN A 335 -7.66 14.38 12.58
N VAL A 336 -8.06 13.32 13.26
CA VAL A 336 -7.80 11.93 12.86
C VAL A 336 -9.13 11.21 12.69
N GLN A 337 -9.33 10.69 11.48
CA GLN A 337 -10.47 9.86 11.12
C GLN A 337 -10.04 8.40 11.00
N LEU A 338 -10.79 7.53 11.66
CA LEU A 338 -10.71 6.08 11.55
C LEU A 338 -12.05 5.55 11.01
N ARG A 339 -12.00 4.75 9.95
CA ARG A 339 -13.14 3.99 9.43
C ARG A 339 -12.80 2.51 9.49
N VAL A 340 -13.77 1.67 9.86
CA VAL A 340 -13.62 0.21 9.88
C VAL A 340 -14.80 -0.40 9.12
N ARG A 341 -14.50 -1.24 8.13
CA ARG A 341 -15.45 -2.15 7.50
C ARG A 341 -15.33 -3.50 8.20
N ALA A 342 -16.36 -3.88 8.95
CA ALA A 342 -16.45 -5.20 9.57
C ALA A 342 -16.90 -6.27 8.56
N VAL A 343 -16.86 -7.53 8.99
CA VAL A 343 -17.43 -8.68 8.25
C VAL A 343 -18.96 -8.60 8.16
N ASP A 344 -19.63 -8.06 9.17
CA ASP A 344 -21.09 -7.93 9.24
C ASP A 344 -21.53 -6.71 10.08
N GLU A 345 -22.82 -6.41 10.04
CA GLU A 345 -23.42 -5.29 10.78
C GLU A 345 -23.39 -5.46 12.30
N ALA A 346 -23.50 -6.69 12.81
CA ALA A 346 -23.44 -6.96 14.25
C ALA A 346 -22.04 -6.64 14.82
N THR A 347 -21.00 -6.96 14.07
CA THR A 347 -19.60 -6.64 14.37
C THR A 347 -19.33 -5.15 14.23
N ALA A 348 -19.80 -4.51 13.16
CA ALA A 348 -19.72 -3.06 13.04
C ALA A 348 -20.46 -2.37 14.20
N GLY A 349 -21.59 -2.90 14.66
CA GLY A 349 -22.31 -2.44 15.86
C GLY A 349 -21.44 -2.48 17.12
N ARG A 350 -20.68 -3.57 17.36
CA ARG A 350 -19.72 -3.63 18.48
C ARG A 350 -18.64 -2.55 18.37
N VAL A 351 -18.09 -2.34 17.16
CA VAL A 351 -17.07 -1.28 16.92
C VAL A 351 -17.67 0.11 17.10
N ARG A 352 -18.91 0.37 16.65
CA ARG A 352 -19.62 1.64 16.89
C ARG A 352 -19.85 1.89 18.38
N SER A 353 -20.23 0.88 19.17
CA SER A 353 -20.37 1.00 20.63
C SER A 353 -19.02 1.28 21.31
N TYR A 354 -17.92 0.67 20.85
CA TYR A 354 -16.58 1.00 21.34
C TYR A 354 -16.19 2.44 21.03
N PHE A 355 -16.38 2.89 19.78
CA PHE A 355 -16.14 4.28 19.37
C PHE A 355 -17.01 5.29 20.11
N ALA A 356 -18.26 4.94 20.46
CA ALA A 356 -19.13 5.75 21.31
C ALA A 356 -18.54 5.94 22.72
N ALA A 357 -18.04 4.87 23.33
CA ALA A 357 -17.38 4.94 24.63
C ALA A 357 -16.10 5.79 24.58
N GLN A 358 -15.26 5.61 23.55
CA GLN A 358 -14.03 6.40 23.36
C GLN A 358 -14.31 7.88 23.07
N ALA A 359 -15.40 8.20 22.35
CA ALA A 359 -15.82 9.58 22.14
C ALA A 359 -16.32 10.24 23.44
N GLY A 360 -16.88 9.46 24.38
CA GLY A 360 -17.22 9.94 25.73
C GLY A 360 -16.01 10.36 26.57
N GLU A 361 -14.82 9.84 26.28
CA GLU A 361 -13.56 10.22 26.94
C GLU A 361 -12.86 11.42 26.27
N LEU A 362 -13.25 11.79 25.04
CA LEU A 362 -12.52 12.75 24.19
C LEU A 362 -13.43 13.90 23.73
N PRO A 363 -13.31 15.11 24.33
CA PRO A 363 -14.10 16.27 23.92
C PRO A 363 -13.99 16.53 22.40
N SER A 364 -15.14 16.79 21.78
CA SER A 364 -15.29 17.01 20.33
C SER A 364 -15.03 15.80 19.42
N ALA A 365 -14.73 14.62 19.95
CA ALA A 365 -14.73 13.40 19.14
C ALA A 365 -16.16 13.04 18.68
N ARG A 366 -16.26 12.44 17.50
CA ARG A 366 -17.49 12.01 16.84
C ARG A 366 -17.37 10.55 16.47
N PHE A 367 -18.49 9.84 16.45
CA PHE A 367 -18.57 8.44 16.02
C PHE A 367 -19.84 8.22 15.19
N GLY A 368 -19.85 7.17 14.38
CA GLY A 368 -20.96 6.88 13.48
C GLY A 368 -20.73 5.66 12.59
N GLY A 369 -21.29 5.70 11.39
CA GLY A 369 -21.27 4.59 10.42
C GLY A 369 -22.60 3.82 10.37
N GLU A 370 -22.83 3.14 9.25
CA GLU A 370 -24.08 2.45 8.91
C GLU A 370 -23.78 1.02 8.42
N GLY A 371 -24.69 0.07 8.66
CA GLY A 371 -24.54 -1.32 8.22
C GLY A 371 -23.23 -1.93 8.73
N ALA A 372 -22.38 -2.42 7.81
CA ALA A 372 -21.07 -2.99 8.11
C ALA A 372 -19.93 -1.97 8.37
N LEU A 373 -20.23 -0.67 8.43
CA LEU A 373 -19.24 0.40 8.65
C LEU A 373 -19.33 1.00 10.05
N ALA A 374 -18.17 1.27 10.65
CA ALA A 374 -18.02 2.05 11.87
C ALA A 374 -17.03 3.19 11.62
N GLU A 375 -17.33 4.37 12.16
CA GLU A 375 -16.54 5.60 11.98
C GLU A 375 -16.24 6.25 13.33
N PHE A 376 -15.04 6.82 13.42
CA PHE A 376 -14.57 7.62 14.54
C PHE A 376 -13.74 8.79 13.99
N ASP A 377 -14.00 9.99 14.48
CA ASP A 377 -13.28 11.21 14.14
C ASP A 377 -12.92 11.92 15.46
N SER A 378 -11.66 12.31 15.64
CA SER A 378 -11.19 12.95 16.87
C SER A 378 -10.23 14.09 16.56
N PRO A 379 -10.15 15.13 17.43
CA PRO A 379 -9.10 16.13 17.33
C PRO A 379 -7.71 15.48 17.36
N PHE A 380 -6.85 15.86 16.41
CA PHE A 380 -5.46 15.40 16.40
C PHE A 380 -4.69 16.09 17.54
N SER A 381 -3.94 15.30 18.31
CA SER A 381 -3.18 15.75 19.48
C SER A 381 -1.85 15.00 19.59
N ALA A 382 -0.99 15.42 20.51
CA ALA A 382 0.26 14.69 20.80
C ALA A 382 0.02 13.26 21.33
N ASP A 383 -1.17 12.98 21.86
CA ASP A 383 -1.56 11.65 22.37
C ASP A 383 -2.27 10.79 21.31
N THR A 384 -2.52 11.29 20.10
CA THR A 384 -3.13 10.52 19.00
C THR A 384 -2.41 9.19 18.74
N GLY A 385 -1.07 9.15 18.82
CA GLY A 385 -0.32 7.90 18.69
C GLY A 385 -0.66 6.87 19.78
N ARG A 386 -0.88 7.33 21.02
CA ARG A 386 -1.33 6.47 22.14
C ARG A 386 -2.79 6.05 21.97
N LEU A 387 -3.65 6.92 21.44
CA LEU A 387 -5.05 6.60 21.13
C LEU A 387 -5.15 5.46 20.12
N LEU A 388 -4.39 5.53 19.02
CA LEU A 388 -4.33 4.47 18.01
C LEU A 388 -3.74 3.17 18.58
N GLN A 389 -2.70 3.26 19.42
CA GLN A 389 -2.16 2.08 20.13
C GLN A 389 -3.18 1.47 21.09
N ARG A 390 -3.98 2.28 21.79
CA ARG A 390 -5.07 1.82 22.65
C ARG A 390 -6.16 1.11 21.85
N PHE A 391 -6.58 1.67 20.72
CA PHE A 391 -7.57 1.02 19.84
C PHE A 391 -7.09 -0.36 19.37
N LEU A 392 -5.83 -0.48 18.96
CA LEU A 392 -5.23 -1.77 18.56
C LEU A 392 -5.09 -2.75 19.74
N ALA A 393 -4.85 -2.26 20.96
CA ALA A 393 -4.70 -3.08 22.16
C ALA A 393 -6.06 -3.54 22.74
N ASP A 394 -7.08 -2.70 22.67
CA ASP A 394 -8.43 -2.98 23.16
C ASP A 394 -9.18 -3.90 22.20
N ALA A 395 -9.05 -3.72 20.87
CA ALA A 395 -9.68 -4.59 19.88
C ALA A 395 -9.08 -6.03 19.87
N GLY A 396 -7.93 -6.24 20.51
CA GLY A 396 -7.34 -7.56 20.72
C GLY A 396 -7.87 -8.34 21.94
N ARG A 397 -8.89 -7.80 22.62
CA ARG A 397 -9.56 -8.39 23.81
C ARG A 397 -10.98 -8.85 23.48
#